data_AF-S8DQJ9-F1
#
_entry.id   AF-S8DQJ9-F1
#
_cell.length_a   1.000
_cell.length_b   1.000
_cell.length_c   1.000
_cell.angle_alpha   90.00
_cell.angle_beta   90.00
_cell.angle_gamma   90.00
#
_symmetry.space_group_name_H-M   'P 1'
#
loop_
_entity.id
_entity.type
_entity.pdbx_description
1 polymer ?
#
loop_
_entity_poly.entity_id
_entity_poly.type
_entity_poly.pdbx_seq_one_letter_code
_entity_poly.pdbx_strand_id
1 'polypeptide(L)'
;MADDVVFTWTSGGKQQTQKLLGKDKHASREAVGLWQVGSRGWKVYATTSQLSKIDADYTRAQVDAGLPVGTPAPAFQQGSVKQGTKPATDGFVLIAQWMDGTNFQKTAASFKSALTKERVSKDKNSTDYKRITAGCNAAKKVGLQDCQGFVKPGISEPVRFIDVHTSWNPQTGKYGTSSLSEELVETIAAWGN
;
A
#
# COMPACT_ATOMS: atom_id res chain seq x y z
N MET A 1 -11.30 -23.47 -6.15
CA MET A 1 -10.21 -22.58 -6.66
C MET A 1 -10.84 -21.24 -7.00
N ALA A 2 -10.14 -20.12 -6.82
CA ALA A 2 -10.69 -18.81 -7.19
C ALA A 2 -10.76 -18.68 -8.72
N ASP A 3 -11.67 -17.84 -9.21
CA ASP A 3 -11.81 -17.56 -10.64
C ASP A 3 -10.59 -16.78 -11.18
N ASP A 4 -10.22 -17.06 -12.43
CA ASP A 4 -9.31 -16.23 -13.20
C ASP A 4 -9.93 -14.84 -13.41
N VAL A 5 -9.09 -13.81 -13.40
CA VAL A 5 -9.46 -12.44 -13.70
C VAL A 5 -8.76 -11.98 -14.96
N VAL A 6 -9.48 -11.34 -15.88
CA VAL A 6 -8.91 -10.67 -17.04
C VAL A 6 -9.14 -9.18 -16.89
N PHE A 7 -8.05 -8.41 -16.90
CA PHE A 7 -8.11 -6.95 -16.90
C PHE A 7 -7.72 -6.43 -18.28
N THR A 8 -8.55 -5.58 -18.86
CA THR A 8 -8.36 -5.01 -20.20
C THR A 8 -8.34 -3.49 -20.11
N TRP A 9 -7.35 -2.82 -20.68
CA TRP A 9 -7.24 -1.36 -20.69
C TRP A 9 -6.71 -0.85 -22.03
N THR A 10 -6.75 0.47 -22.24
CA THR A 10 -6.16 1.10 -23.42
C THR A 10 -4.89 1.82 -23.03
N SER A 11 -3.80 1.59 -23.77
CA SER A 11 -2.53 2.30 -23.63
C SER A 11 -1.96 2.62 -25.01
N GLY A 12 -1.59 3.88 -25.25
CA GLY A 12 -1.09 4.33 -26.55
C GLY A 12 -2.06 4.08 -27.71
N GLY A 13 -3.38 4.16 -27.45
CA GLY A 13 -4.43 3.89 -28.43
C GLY A 13 -4.64 2.39 -28.75
N LYS A 14 -3.91 1.48 -28.10
CA LYS A 14 -4.05 0.03 -28.30
C LYS A 14 -4.65 -0.63 -27.07
N GLN A 15 -5.52 -1.60 -27.29
CA GLN A 15 -6.03 -2.45 -26.22
C GLN A 15 -4.92 -3.36 -25.69
N GLN A 16 -4.83 -3.46 -24.37
CA GLN A 16 -3.92 -4.31 -23.62
C GLN A 16 -4.76 -5.20 -22.71
N THR A 17 -4.26 -6.41 -22.45
CA THR A 17 -4.95 -7.39 -21.60
C THR A 17 -3.94 -8.08 -20.69
N GLN A 18 -4.30 -8.20 -19.42
CA GLN A 18 -3.55 -8.96 -18.41
C GLN A 18 -4.45 -10.05 -17.85
N LYS A 19 -4.06 -11.31 -18.05
CA LYS A 19 -4.68 -12.45 -17.39
C LYS A 19 -4.04 -12.67 -16.02
N LEU A 20 -4.86 -12.78 -14.99
CA LEU A 20 -4.50 -12.97 -13.59
C LEU A 20 -5.10 -14.29 -13.14
N LEU A 21 -4.26 -15.28 -12.85
CA LEU A 21 -4.73 -16.63 -12.57
C LEU A 21 -5.32 -16.72 -11.16
N GLY A 22 -6.46 -17.40 -11.03
CA GLY A 22 -7.15 -17.55 -9.76
C GLY A 22 -6.32 -18.34 -8.73
N LYS A 23 -5.45 -19.25 -9.19
CA LYS A 23 -4.51 -19.99 -8.33
C LYS A 23 -3.45 -19.09 -7.66
N ASP A 24 -3.13 -17.95 -8.26
CA ASP A 24 -2.11 -17.01 -7.79
C ASP A 24 -2.73 -15.81 -7.05
N LYS A 25 -4.04 -15.87 -6.77
CA LYS A 25 -4.77 -14.80 -6.10
C LYS A 25 -4.44 -14.76 -4.61
N HIS A 26 -3.98 -13.59 -4.17
CA HIS A 26 -3.97 -13.23 -2.75
C HIS A 26 -5.31 -12.60 -2.35
N ALA A 27 -5.81 -12.98 -1.18
CA ALA A 27 -7.07 -12.47 -0.65
C ALA A 27 -6.98 -10.97 -0.34
N SER A 28 -8.06 -10.23 -0.63
CA SER A 28 -8.22 -8.82 -0.28
C SER A 28 -9.68 -8.59 0.09
N ARG A 29 -9.97 -7.78 1.12
CA ARG A 29 -11.33 -7.58 1.64
C ARG A 29 -12.18 -6.67 0.75
N GLU A 30 -11.56 -5.65 0.15
CA GLU A 30 -12.24 -4.57 -0.58
C GLU A 30 -12.03 -4.64 -2.10
N ALA A 31 -11.19 -5.57 -2.55
CA ALA A 31 -10.81 -5.74 -3.94
C ALA A 31 -11.17 -7.15 -4.41
N VAL A 32 -11.22 -7.33 -5.74
CA VAL A 32 -11.38 -8.65 -6.36
C VAL A 32 -10.24 -9.57 -5.93
N GLY A 33 -9.04 -9.02 -5.76
CA GLY A 33 -7.88 -9.71 -5.26
C GLY A 33 -6.61 -8.90 -5.46
N LEU A 34 -5.50 -9.50 -5.04
CA LEU A 34 -4.15 -9.00 -5.26
C LEU A 34 -3.34 -10.07 -6.00
N TRP A 35 -2.56 -9.66 -6.99
CA TRP A 35 -1.65 -10.53 -7.74
C TRP A 35 -0.27 -9.92 -7.82
N GLN A 36 0.76 -10.77 -7.88
CA GLN A 36 2.09 -10.36 -8.30
C GLN A 36 2.19 -10.49 -9.84
N VAL A 37 2.52 -9.39 -10.50
CA VAL A 37 2.74 -9.32 -11.95
C VAL A 37 4.14 -8.75 -12.19
N GLY A 38 5.09 -9.62 -12.51
CA GLY A 38 6.51 -9.27 -12.53
C GLY A 38 6.97 -8.79 -11.13
N SER A 39 7.55 -7.59 -11.07
CA SER A 39 7.99 -6.95 -9.82
C SER A 39 6.94 -6.04 -9.17
N ARG A 40 5.70 -6.02 -9.69
CA ARG A 40 4.61 -5.15 -9.24
C ARG A 40 3.48 -5.97 -8.61
N GLY A 41 2.83 -5.41 -7.60
CA GLY A 41 1.55 -5.88 -7.07
C GLY A 41 0.38 -5.18 -7.76
N TRP A 42 -0.60 -5.95 -8.17
CA TRP A 42 -1.83 -5.50 -8.83
C TRP A 42 -3.02 -5.78 -7.93
N LYS A 43 -3.57 -4.75 -7.26
CA LYS A 43 -4.82 -4.84 -6.50
C LYS A 43 -5.96 -4.42 -7.43
N VAL A 44 -6.86 -5.35 -7.75
CA VAL A 44 -7.88 -5.17 -8.80
C VAL A 44 -9.23 -4.88 -8.17
N TYR A 45 -9.89 -3.83 -8.63
CA TYR A 45 -11.22 -3.40 -8.18
C TYR A 45 -12.21 -3.53 -9.33
N ALA A 46 -13.35 -4.19 -9.09
CA ALA A 46 -14.41 -4.40 -10.09
C ALA A 46 -15.39 -3.22 -10.24
N THR A 47 -15.09 -2.08 -9.61
CA THR A 47 -15.84 -0.83 -9.69
C THR A 47 -14.87 0.35 -9.64
N THR A 48 -15.26 1.50 -10.18
CA THR A 48 -14.46 2.74 -10.16
C THR A 48 -14.85 3.72 -9.04
N SER A 49 -15.83 3.37 -8.20
CA SER A 49 -16.44 4.27 -7.21
C SER A 49 -15.46 4.86 -6.20
N GLN A 50 -14.40 4.12 -5.84
CA GLN A 50 -13.39 4.55 -4.88
C GLN A 50 -12.12 5.10 -5.53
N LEU A 51 -12.00 5.06 -6.86
CA LEU A 51 -10.76 5.39 -7.56
C LEU A 51 -10.26 6.79 -7.22
N SER A 52 -11.10 7.81 -7.41
CA SER A 52 -10.70 9.20 -7.21
C SER A 52 -10.28 9.47 -5.76
N LYS A 53 -10.96 8.84 -4.79
CA LYS A 53 -10.61 8.96 -3.38
C LYS A 53 -9.25 8.33 -3.10
N ILE A 54 -9.03 7.09 -3.52
CA ILE A 54 -7.79 6.36 -3.27
C ILE A 54 -6.61 7.05 -3.97
N ASP A 55 -6.77 7.44 -5.24
CA ASP A 55 -5.74 8.15 -5.99
C ASP A 55 -5.34 9.46 -5.30
N ALA A 56 -6.33 10.23 -4.84
CA ALA A 56 -6.07 11.47 -4.13
C ALA A 56 -5.39 11.24 -2.77
N ASP A 57 -5.73 10.17 -2.03
CA ASP A 57 -5.06 9.82 -0.78
C ASP A 57 -3.60 9.42 -0.99
N TYR A 58 -3.29 8.60 -2.00
CA TYR A 58 -1.92 8.23 -2.35
C TYR A 58 -1.11 9.45 -2.81
N THR A 59 -1.67 10.28 -3.67
CA THR A 59 -1.03 11.50 -4.18
C THR A 59 -0.69 12.44 -3.02
N ARG A 60 -1.67 12.76 -2.18
CA ARG A 60 -1.49 13.62 -1.00
C ARG A 60 -0.44 13.07 -0.03
N ALA A 61 -0.54 11.79 0.32
CA ALA A 61 0.39 11.18 1.28
C ALA A 61 1.84 11.18 0.76
N GLN A 62 2.03 10.96 -0.54
CA GLN A 62 3.35 10.98 -1.15
C GLN A 62 3.90 12.40 -1.31
N VAL A 63 3.11 13.32 -1.87
CA VAL A 63 3.57 14.69 -2.19
C VAL A 63 3.71 15.54 -0.93
N ASP A 64 2.72 15.51 -0.03
CA ASP A 64 2.67 16.43 1.10
C ASP A 64 3.52 15.96 2.29
N ALA A 65 3.74 14.64 2.40
CA ALA A 65 4.34 14.04 3.60
C ALA A 65 5.48 13.07 3.32
N GLY A 66 5.74 12.70 2.06
CA GLY A 66 6.78 11.72 1.74
C GLY A 66 6.50 10.35 2.34
N LEU A 67 5.22 9.98 2.48
CA LEU A 67 4.85 8.66 3.00
C LEU A 67 5.47 7.57 2.10
N PRO A 68 6.22 6.60 2.65
CA PRO A 68 6.79 5.51 1.85
C PRO A 68 5.70 4.60 1.28
N VAL A 69 5.26 4.88 0.05
CA VAL A 69 4.21 4.12 -0.66
C VAL A 69 4.75 3.27 -1.81
N GLY A 70 6.06 3.32 -2.07
CA GLY A 70 6.72 2.59 -3.16
C GLY A 70 7.36 3.49 -4.20
N THR A 71 8.52 3.06 -4.69
CA THR A 71 9.21 3.66 -5.84
C THR A 71 9.40 2.62 -6.96
N PRO A 72 8.91 2.86 -8.19
CA PRO A 72 8.14 4.03 -8.60
C PRO A 72 6.77 4.06 -7.91
N ALA A 73 6.24 5.29 -7.81
CA ALA A 73 4.96 5.60 -7.19
C ALA A 73 3.85 4.61 -7.63
N PRO A 74 2.89 4.31 -6.75
CA PRO A 74 1.71 3.56 -7.16
C PRO A 74 1.00 4.25 -8.33
N ALA A 75 0.60 3.47 -9.32
CA ALA A 75 -0.13 3.94 -10.49
C ALA A 75 -1.54 3.36 -10.49
N PHE A 76 -2.48 4.13 -11.03
CA PHE A 76 -3.87 3.72 -11.16
C PHE A 76 -4.21 3.56 -12.63
N GLN A 77 -4.68 2.38 -13.02
CA GLN A 77 -5.08 2.08 -14.39
C GLN A 77 -6.56 1.71 -14.41
N GLN A 78 -7.39 2.53 -15.05
CA GLN A 78 -8.78 2.18 -15.35
C GLN A 78 -8.87 1.20 -16.52
N GLY A 79 -9.90 0.36 -16.50
CA GLY A 79 -10.15 -0.63 -17.54
C GLY A 79 -11.37 -1.49 -17.23
N SER A 80 -11.54 -2.56 -17.97
CA SER A 80 -12.60 -3.54 -17.77
C SER A 80 -12.06 -4.77 -17.02
N VAL A 81 -12.84 -5.26 -16.05
CA VAL A 81 -12.52 -6.41 -15.20
C VAL A 81 -13.52 -7.53 -15.50
N LYS A 82 -13.03 -8.69 -15.95
CA LYS A 82 -13.84 -9.90 -16.14
C LYS A 82 -13.41 -10.99 -15.17
N GLN A 83 -14.34 -11.51 -14.37
CA GLN A 83 -14.08 -12.53 -13.35
C GLN A 83 -14.72 -13.87 -13.77
N GLY A 84 -13.91 -14.84 -14.19
CA GLY A 84 -14.40 -16.12 -14.69
C GLY A 84 -15.44 -15.95 -15.81
N THR A 85 -16.64 -16.48 -15.58
CA THR A 85 -17.78 -16.40 -16.52
C THR A 85 -18.67 -15.17 -16.32
N LYS A 86 -18.42 -14.35 -15.29
CA LYS A 86 -19.24 -13.16 -15.01
C LYS A 86 -19.08 -12.11 -16.12
N PRO A 87 -20.11 -11.27 -16.34
CA PRO A 87 -19.99 -10.11 -17.22
C PRO A 87 -18.81 -9.23 -16.82
N ALA A 88 -18.19 -8.60 -17.81
CA ALA A 88 -17.13 -7.65 -17.55
C ALA A 88 -17.71 -6.35 -16.97
N THR A 89 -17.01 -5.75 -16.00
CA THR A 89 -17.42 -4.49 -15.36
C THR A 89 -16.35 -3.43 -15.51
N ASP A 90 -16.74 -2.16 -15.42
CA ASP A 90 -15.77 -1.07 -15.32
C ASP A 90 -15.08 -1.12 -13.96
N GLY A 91 -13.76 -1.04 -13.97
CA GLY A 91 -12.94 -1.16 -12.78
C GLY A 91 -11.60 -0.47 -12.93
N PHE A 92 -10.72 -0.71 -11.98
CA PHE A 92 -9.36 -0.20 -12.02
C PHE A 92 -8.39 -1.13 -11.30
N VAL A 93 -7.11 -0.93 -11.57
CA VAL A 93 -6.01 -1.60 -10.88
C VAL A 93 -5.14 -0.56 -10.21
N LEU A 94 -4.88 -0.77 -8.92
CA LEU A 94 -3.78 -0.14 -8.20
C LEU A 94 -2.52 -0.98 -8.42
N ILE A 95 -1.54 -0.40 -9.12
CA ILE A 95 -0.28 -1.03 -9.49
C ILE A 95 0.82 -0.43 -8.61
N ALA A 96 1.28 -1.17 -7.61
CA ALA A 96 2.33 -0.76 -6.68
C ALA A 96 3.55 -1.69 -6.79
N GLN A 97 4.70 -1.31 -6.22
CA GLN A 97 5.85 -2.21 -6.17
C GLN A 97 5.55 -3.37 -5.23
N TRP A 98 5.81 -4.61 -5.67
CA TRP A 98 5.68 -5.79 -4.82
C TRP A 98 6.75 -5.78 -3.72
N MET A 99 6.43 -6.25 -2.52
CA MET A 99 7.36 -6.24 -1.39
C MET A 99 7.28 -7.55 -0.60
N ASP A 100 8.37 -8.33 -0.65
CA ASP A 100 8.50 -9.62 0.05
C ASP A 100 8.94 -9.48 1.52
N GLY A 101 8.64 -8.36 2.16
CA GLY A 101 8.97 -8.12 3.56
C GLY A 101 7.95 -8.75 4.51
N THR A 102 8.18 -8.63 5.82
CA THR A 102 7.17 -9.02 6.80
C THR A 102 6.06 -7.98 6.83
N ASN A 103 4.85 -8.44 6.53
CA ASN A 103 3.65 -7.63 6.64
C ASN A 103 3.34 -7.30 8.11
N PHE A 104 2.91 -6.06 8.35
CA PHE A 104 2.26 -5.66 9.59
C PHE A 104 0.85 -5.15 9.32
N GLN A 105 -0.01 -5.38 10.30
CA GLN A 105 -1.42 -5.00 10.33
C GLN A 105 -1.62 -3.84 11.33
N LYS A 106 -2.85 -3.32 11.44
CA LYS A 106 -3.27 -2.10 12.18
C LYS A 106 -3.07 -2.16 13.72
N THR A 107 -1.90 -2.60 14.21
CA THR A 107 -1.54 -2.63 15.63
C THR A 107 -0.04 -2.43 15.83
N ALA A 108 0.35 -1.73 16.89
CA ALA A 108 1.75 -1.58 17.32
C ALA A 108 2.47 -2.94 17.49
N ALA A 109 1.76 -3.92 18.06
CA ALA A 109 2.30 -5.27 18.29
C ALA A 109 2.66 -5.97 16.96
N SER A 110 1.82 -5.83 15.92
CA SER A 110 2.10 -6.40 14.61
C SER A 110 3.31 -5.72 13.96
N PHE A 111 3.43 -4.40 14.09
CA PHE A 111 4.60 -3.67 13.60
C PHE A 111 5.89 -4.08 14.31
N LYS A 112 5.89 -4.15 15.65
CA LYS A 112 7.02 -4.65 16.45
C LYS A 112 7.42 -6.07 16.05
N SER A 113 6.44 -6.93 15.77
CA SER A 113 6.68 -8.30 15.32
C SER A 113 7.35 -8.32 13.94
N ALA A 114 6.96 -7.43 13.04
CA ALA A 114 7.61 -7.27 11.74
C ALA A 114 9.06 -6.78 11.86
N LEU A 115 9.31 -5.74 12.67
CA LEU A 115 10.68 -5.26 12.95
C LEU A 115 11.57 -6.38 13.49
N THR A 116 11.03 -7.19 14.40
CA THR A 116 11.76 -8.32 15.01
C THR A 116 12.06 -9.42 13.99
N LYS A 117 11.06 -9.83 13.21
CA LYS A 117 11.19 -10.91 12.23
C LYS A 117 12.19 -10.55 11.12
N GLU A 118 12.16 -9.30 10.67
CA GLU A 118 13.08 -8.77 9.66
C GLU A 118 14.46 -8.41 10.23
N ARG A 119 14.67 -8.57 11.55
CA ARG A 119 15.93 -8.26 12.24
C ARG A 119 16.39 -6.82 11.99
N VAL A 120 15.44 -5.88 12.03
CA VAL A 120 15.75 -4.45 11.89
C VAL A 120 16.71 -4.05 13.01
N SER A 121 17.80 -3.38 12.65
CA SER A 121 18.79 -2.91 13.63
C SER A 121 18.13 -2.00 14.68
N LYS A 122 18.53 -2.18 15.94
CA LYS A 122 18.17 -1.29 17.04
C LYS A 122 19.08 -0.06 17.15
N ASP A 123 20.19 -0.05 16.40
CA ASP A 123 21.08 1.11 16.37
C ASP A 123 20.36 2.29 15.69
N LYS A 124 20.12 3.36 16.47
CA LYS A 124 19.50 4.60 16.02
C LYS A 124 20.29 5.29 14.89
N ASN A 125 21.57 4.97 14.75
CA ASN A 125 22.41 5.51 13.68
C ASN A 125 22.31 4.74 12.37
N SER A 126 21.78 3.51 12.38
CA SER A 126 21.63 2.71 11.18
C SER A 126 20.70 3.36 10.16
N THR A 127 21.04 3.21 8.89
CA THR A 127 20.27 3.79 7.77
C THR A 127 18.82 3.31 7.77
N ASP A 128 18.59 2.01 8.01
CA ASP A 128 17.25 1.43 8.04
C ASP A 128 16.42 1.99 9.20
N TYR A 129 16.98 2.08 10.41
CA TYR A 129 16.28 2.66 11.55
C TYR A 129 15.82 4.09 11.26
N LYS A 130 16.72 4.93 10.71
CA LYS A 130 16.42 6.33 10.36
C LYS A 130 15.31 6.42 9.31
N ARG A 131 15.36 5.58 8.27
CA ARG A 131 14.35 5.56 7.20
C ARG A 131 12.99 5.03 7.68
N ILE A 132 12.98 3.98 8.50
CA ILE A 132 11.75 3.46 9.11
C ILE A 132 11.13 4.54 10.01
N THR A 133 11.94 5.19 10.83
CA THR A 133 11.51 6.30 11.70
C THR A 133 10.91 7.44 10.88
N ALA A 134 11.56 7.84 9.78
CA ALA A 134 11.03 8.84 8.87
C ALA A 134 9.68 8.42 8.26
N GLY A 135 9.53 7.14 7.88
CA GLY A 135 8.27 6.59 7.41
C GLY A 135 7.16 6.64 8.46
N CYS A 136 7.43 6.26 9.70
CA CYS A 136 6.47 6.36 10.80
C CYS A 136 6.07 7.83 11.08
N ASN A 137 7.02 8.76 11.03
CA ASN A 137 6.73 10.19 11.18
C ASN A 137 5.88 10.74 10.02
N ALA A 138 6.12 10.28 8.78
CA ALA A 138 5.28 10.62 7.64
C ALA A 138 3.85 10.08 7.82
N ALA A 139 3.70 8.84 8.30
CA ALA A 139 2.39 8.25 8.62
C ALA A 139 1.65 9.09 9.68
N LYS A 140 2.35 9.53 10.73
CA LYS A 140 1.79 10.44 11.73
C LYS A 140 1.39 11.80 11.13
N LYS A 141 2.22 12.37 10.26
CA LYS A 141 1.97 13.67 9.61
C LYS A 141 0.67 13.68 8.80
N VAL A 142 0.32 12.57 8.14
CA VAL A 142 -0.91 12.44 7.35
C VAL A 142 -2.08 11.84 8.14
N GLY A 143 -1.89 11.63 9.45
CA GLY A 143 -2.81 10.91 10.32
C GLY A 143 -3.30 9.60 9.70
N LEU A 144 -2.36 8.76 9.25
CA LEU A 144 -2.67 7.50 8.57
C LEU A 144 -3.57 6.63 9.46
N GLN A 145 -4.82 6.44 9.04
CA GLN A 145 -5.83 5.75 9.83
C GLN A 145 -5.65 4.24 9.76
N ASP A 146 -5.21 3.75 8.61
CA ASP A 146 -5.00 2.34 8.35
C ASP A 146 -3.51 2.04 8.23
N CYS A 147 -2.86 1.97 9.40
CA CYS A 147 -1.44 1.66 9.52
C CYS A 147 -1.18 0.18 9.19
N GLN A 148 -1.13 -0.16 7.91
CA GLN A 148 -0.72 -1.47 7.40
C GLN A 148 0.45 -1.31 6.44
N GLY A 149 1.27 -2.33 6.33
CA GLY A 149 2.43 -2.24 5.48
C GLY A 149 3.36 -3.43 5.52
N PHE A 150 4.58 -3.19 5.09
CA PHE A 150 5.66 -4.16 5.09
C PHE A 150 6.94 -3.54 5.65
N VAL A 151 7.74 -4.37 6.29
CA VAL A 151 9.11 -4.04 6.70
C VAL A 151 10.07 -4.94 5.93
N LYS A 152 11.16 -4.38 5.40
CA LYS A 152 12.27 -5.13 4.78
C LYS A 152 13.53 -4.27 4.84
N PRO A 153 14.55 -4.59 5.66
CA PRO A 153 15.79 -3.82 5.72
C PRO A 153 16.63 -3.98 4.44
N GLY A 154 17.64 -3.12 4.28
CA GLY A 154 18.60 -3.20 3.18
C GLY A 154 18.09 -2.71 1.81
N ILE A 155 16.94 -2.03 1.77
CA ILE A 155 16.39 -1.41 0.56
C ILE A 155 16.21 0.11 0.74
N SER A 156 15.85 0.82 -0.34
CA SER A 156 15.65 2.28 -0.31
C SER A 156 14.52 2.70 0.64
N GLU A 157 13.43 1.95 0.66
CA GLU A 157 12.25 2.18 1.51
C GLU A 157 12.00 0.96 2.41
N PRO A 158 12.70 0.87 3.56
CA PRO A 158 12.65 -0.32 4.42
C PRO A 158 11.34 -0.48 5.19
N VAL A 159 10.50 0.55 5.24
CA VAL A 159 9.09 0.47 5.61
C VAL A 159 8.27 0.96 4.43
N ARG A 160 7.15 0.30 4.15
CA ARG A 160 6.18 0.74 3.16
C ARG A 160 4.78 0.61 3.70
N PHE A 161 3.98 1.65 3.53
CA PHE A 161 2.57 1.64 3.86
C PHE A 161 1.75 1.21 2.65
N ILE A 162 0.71 0.44 2.91
CA ILE A 162 -0.30 0.04 1.95
C ILE A 162 -1.66 0.48 2.48
N ASP A 163 -2.67 0.50 1.61
CA ASP A 163 -4.04 0.84 2.02
C ASP A 163 -4.11 2.25 2.64
N VAL A 164 -3.59 3.22 1.91
CA VAL A 164 -3.36 4.60 2.37
C VAL A 164 -4.70 5.32 2.56
N HIS A 165 -5.20 5.31 3.80
CA HIS A 165 -6.36 6.09 4.24
C HIS A 165 -5.90 7.22 5.17
N THR A 166 -5.93 8.46 4.66
CA THR A 166 -5.44 9.63 5.40
C THR A 166 -6.55 10.29 6.21
N SER A 167 -6.17 11.04 7.25
CA SER A 167 -7.10 11.87 8.04
C SER A 167 -7.44 13.20 7.37
N TRP A 168 -7.25 13.31 6.05
CA TRP A 168 -7.44 14.56 5.32
C TRP A 168 -8.87 15.08 5.43
N ASN A 169 -9.01 16.32 5.91
CA ASN A 169 -10.28 17.01 5.96
C ASN A 169 -10.37 18.00 4.77
N PRO A 170 -11.26 17.76 3.78
CA PRO A 170 -11.39 18.62 2.61
C PRO A 170 -11.97 20.00 2.92
N GLN A 171 -12.65 20.19 4.05
CA GLN A 171 -13.22 21.48 4.46
C GLN A 171 -12.16 22.41 5.06
N THR A 172 -11.21 21.84 5.81
CA THR A 172 -10.16 22.62 6.49
C THR A 172 -8.83 22.62 5.75
N GLY A 173 -8.66 21.73 4.76
CA GLY A 173 -7.41 21.58 4.02
C GLY A 173 -6.26 21.06 4.89
N LYS A 174 -6.55 20.25 5.91
CA LYS A 174 -5.57 19.78 6.90
C LYS A 174 -5.77 18.30 7.23
N TYR A 175 -4.69 17.64 7.62
CA TYR A 175 -4.73 16.31 8.22
C TYR A 175 -5.14 16.40 9.70
N GLY A 176 -6.02 15.50 10.13
CA GLY A 176 -6.25 15.20 11.54
C GLY A 176 -5.21 14.23 12.13
N THR A 177 -5.42 13.79 13.37
CA THR A 177 -4.55 12.81 14.04
C THR A 177 -5.02 11.37 13.83
N SER A 178 -4.14 10.42 14.11
CA SER A 178 -4.46 8.98 14.16
C SER A 178 -3.62 8.32 15.26
N SER A 179 -4.28 7.77 16.28
CA SER A 179 -3.61 7.07 17.39
C SER A 179 -2.75 5.91 16.89
N LEU A 180 -3.21 5.18 15.87
CA LEU A 180 -2.44 4.10 15.25
C LEU A 180 -1.12 4.61 14.64
N SER A 181 -1.13 5.77 13.98
CA SER A 181 0.08 6.34 13.42
C SER A 181 1.05 6.88 14.48
N GLU A 182 0.51 7.34 15.61
CA GLU A 182 1.30 7.76 16.78
C GLU A 182 1.98 6.55 17.44
N GLU A 183 1.24 5.46 17.63
CA GLU A 183 1.75 4.20 18.16
C GLU A 183 2.92 3.61 17.34
N LEU A 184 2.93 3.80 16.01
CA LEU A 184 4.06 3.38 15.18
C LEU A 184 5.34 4.15 15.52
N VAL A 185 5.22 5.48 15.72
CA VAL A 185 6.34 6.34 16.10
C VAL A 185 6.86 5.96 17.48
N GLU A 186 5.97 5.72 18.43
CA GLU A 186 6.34 5.25 19.78
C GLU A 186 7.03 3.88 19.71
N THR A 187 6.52 2.97 18.88
CA THR A 187 7.08 1.62 18.73
C THR A 187 8.51 1.65 18.16
N ILE A 188 8.77 2.42 17.10
CA ILE A 188 10.14 2.52 16.55
C ILE A 188 11.08 3.30 17.48
N ALA A 189 10.57 4.30 18.22
CA ALA A 189 11.36 5.00 19.24
C ALA A 189 11.80 4.04 20.35
N ALA A 190 10.89 3.22 20.87
CA ALA A 190 11.16 2.20 21.88
C ALA A 190 12.04 1.05 21.36
N TRP A 191 11.97 0.74 20.05
CA TRP A 191 12.79 -0.31 19.42
C TRP A 191 14.30 -0.01 19.51
N GLY A 192 14.68 1.26 19.43
CA GLY A 192 16.07 1.70 19.46
C GLY A 192 16.69 1.83 20.85
N ASN A 193 15.97 1.42 21.91
CA ASN A 193 16.46 1.41 23.29
C ASN A 193 17.03 0.05 23.69
#